data_AF-A0A4Y3WJI5-F1
#
_entry.id   AF-A0A4Y3WJI5-F1
#
_cell.length_a   1.000
_cell.length_b   1.000
_cell.length_c   1.000
_cell.angle_alpha   90.00
_cell.angle_beta   90.00
_cell.angle_gamma   90.00
#
_symmetry.space_group_name_H-M   'P 1'
#
loop_
_entity.id
_entity.type
_entity.pdbx_description
1 polymer ?
#
loop_
_entity_poly.entity_id
_entity_poly.type
_entity_poly.pdbx_seq_one_letter_code
_entity_poly.pdbx_strand_id
1 'polypeptide(L)'
;MAAGSGHGHGAVAVPEDLPTGSVVTSSGRVSAAEVFVEPSVADHPFTPVQLSRIDEALTLASRETGLRFSVYLGELGDEPTARAGELHARLEGSGEAVLVAVSPGQRIVEVITGAEARVRLPDRGAKLAVMSMVASFREGDLVGGLLSGLRMLADQAGGRRRTH
;
A
#
# COMPACT_ATOMS: atom_id res chain seq x y z
N MET A 1 -23.06 9.94 33.81
CA MET A 1 -23.91 9.69 32.63
C MET A 1 -23.15 10.18 31.40
N ALA A 2 -22.43 9.30 30.72
CA ALA A 2 -21.84 9.59 29.42
C ALA A 2 -22.13 8.37 28.53
N ALA A 3 -23.06 8.57 27.61
CA ALA A 3 -23.48 7.59 26.61
C ALA A 3 -22.42 7.51 25.50
N GLY A 4 -22.14 6.30 25.05
CA GLY A 4 -21.13 6.01 24.04
C GLY A 4 -21.59 6.22 22.60
N SER A 5 -20.68 5.94 21.68
CA SER A 5 -20.96 5.21 20.45
C SER A 5 -19.64 4.70 19.85
N GLY A 6 -19.38 3.41 20.04
CA GLY A 6 -18.35 2.68 19.30
C GLY A 6 -19.03 1.92 18.18
N HIS A 7 -18.83 2.35 16.93
CA HIS A 7 -19.13 1.55 15.75
C HIS A 7 -17.81 1.05 15.19
N GLY A 8 -17.39 -0.14 15.64
CA GLY A 8 -16.38 -0.95 14.96
C GLY A 8 -17.07 -2.21 14.47
N HIS A 9 -17.29 -2.33 13.15
CA HIS A 9 -17.56 -3.63 12.53
C HIS A 9 -16.25 -4.43 12.59
N GLY A 10 -16.01 -5.09 13.73
CA GLY A 10 -15.03 -6.15 13.83
C GLY A 10 -15.63 -7.41 13.23
N ALA A 11 -14.99 -7.98 12.21
CA ALA A 11 -15.34 -9.32 11.75
C ALA A 11 -15.28 -10.27 12.94
N VAL A 12 -16.44 -10.78 13.36
CA VAL A 12 -16.52 -11.78 14.42
C VAL A 12 -15.96 -13.06 13.83
N ALA A 13 -14.72 -13.39 14.17
CA ALA A 13 -14.16 -14.69 13.86
C ALA A 13 -15.00 -15.75 14.58
N VAL A 14 -15.57 -16.68 13.82
CA VAL A 14 -16.28 -17.83 14.37
C VAL A 14 -15.24 -18.66 15.13
N PRO A 15 -15.46 -19.00 16.42
CA PRO A 15 -14.41 -19.61 17.26
C PRO A 15 -13.82 -20.92 16.73
N GLU A 16 -14.54 -21.59 15.82
CA GLU A 16 -14.19 -22.92 15.31
C GLU A 16 -13.17 -22.90 14.16
N ASP A 17 -12.89 -21.72 13.56
CA ASP A 17 -11.95 -21.57 12.42
C ASP A 17 -10.61 -20.93 12.83
N LEU A 18 -10.31 -20.85 14.12
CA LEU A 18 -9.13 -20.17 14.62
C LEU A 18 -7.88 -21.05 14.52
N PRO A 19 -6.78 -20.55 13.93
CA PRO A 19 -5.50 -21.27 13.91
C PRO A 19 -5.05 -21.65 15.33
N THR A 20 -4.40 -22.81 15.45
CA THR A 20 -3.83 -23.28 16.72
C THR A 20 -2.95 -22.19 17.33
N GLY A 21 -3.19 -21.86 18.61
CA GLY A 21 -2.47 -20.79 19.29
C GLY A 21 -3.15 -19.42 19.24
N SER A 22 -4.35 -19.31 18.63
CA SER A 22 -5.13 -18.07 18.63
C SER A 22 -6.38 -18.11 19.53
N VAL A 23 -6.76 -16.94 20.06
CA VAL A 23 -7.91 -16.74 20.96
C VAL A 23 -8.61 -15.41 20.64
N VAL A 24 -9.94 -15.40 20.65
CA VAL A 24 -10.71 -14.15 20.62
C VAL A 24 -10.71 -13.54 22.02
N THR A 25 -10.16 -12.34 22.18
CA THR A 25 -10.18 -11.61 23.45
C THR A 25 -11.56 -11.01 23.71
N SER A 26 -11.82 -10.58 24.94
CA SER A 26 -13.12 -9.98 25.34
C SER A 26 -13.56 -8.77 24.50
N SER A 27 -12.61 -8.09 23.85
CA SER A 27 -12.85 -6.99 22.92
C SER A 27 -13.24 -7.41 21.50
N GLY A 28 -13.25 -8.72 21.19
CA GLY A 28 -13.42 -9.24 19.83
C GLY A 28 -12.13 -9.26 18.99
N ARG A 29 -10.97 -8.86 19.55
CA ARG A 29 -9.68 -8.93 18.86
C ARG A 29 -9.16 -10.37 18.87
N VAL A 30 -8.66 -10.86 17.75
CA VAL A 30 -7.95 -12.15 17.69
C VAL A 30 -6.50 -11.94 18.12
N SER A 31 -6.08 -12.61 19.19
CA SER A 31 -4.67 -12.69 19.60
C SER A 31 -4.14 -14.06 19.20
N ALA A 32 -3.07 -14.10 18.42
CA ALA A 32 -2.39 -15.34 18.01
C ALA A 32 -0.97 -15.40 18.61
N ALA A 33 -0.61 -16.57 19.13
CA ALA A 33 0.75 -16.91 19.51
C ALA A 33 1.31 -17.89 18.48
N GLU A 34 2.38 -17.48 17.81
CA GLU A 34 3.10 -18.30 16.83
C GLU A 34 4.39 -18.80 17.45
N VAL A 35 4.82 -20.01 17.08
CA VAL A 35 6.17 -20.48 17.41
C VAL A 35 7.15 -19.58 16.67
N PHE A 36 8.11 -18.99 17.40
CA PHE A 36 9.14 -18.18 16.75
C PHE A 36 9.96 -19.06 15.82
N VAL A 37 9.82 -18.83 14.52
CA VAL A 37 10.67 -19.39 13.47
C VAL A 37 11.49 -18.21 12.96
N GLU A 38 12.82 -18.39 12.88
CA GLU A 38 13.70 -17.38 12.31
C GLU A 38 13.20 -17.08 10.88
N PRO A 39 12.79 -15.83 10.57
CA PRO A 39 12.20 -15.52 9.29
C PRO A 39 13.21 -15.81 8.19
N SER A 40 12.90 -16.77 7.32
CA SER A 40 13.77 -17.05 6.19
C SER A 40 13.52 -15.97 5.11
N VAL A 41 14.57 -15.59 4.39
CA VAL A 41 14.45 -14.65 3.26
C VAL A 41 13.52 -15.21 2.17
N ALA A 42 13.27 -16.52 2.15
CA ALA A 42 12.34 -17.14 1.22
C ALA A 42 10.87 -16.84 1.54
N ASP A 43 10.54 -16.46 2.78
CA ASP A 43 9.16 -16.24 3.23
C ASP A 43 8.69 -14.79 3.02
N HIS A 44 9.61 -13.84 2.82
CA HIS A 44 9.27 -12.42 2.70
C HIS A 44 10.04 -11.76 1.54
N PRO A 45 9.37 -11.03 0.61
CA PRO A 45 10.02 -10.44 -0.56
C PRO A 45 11.01 -9.30 -0.25
N PHE A 46 11.15 -8.92 1.02
CA PHE A 46 12.01 -7.83 1.49
C PHE A 46 12.62 -8.16 2.84
N THR A 47 13.84 -7.72 3.03
CA THR A 47 14.48 -7.63 4.35
C THR A 47 13.87 -6.49 5.18
N PRO A 48 14.01 -6.50 6.52
CA PRO A 48 13.54 -5.41 7.38
C PRO A 48 14.10 -4.04 7.01
N VAL A 49 15.37 -3.98 6.57
CA VAL A 49 16.00 -2.73 6.11
C VAL A 49 15.35 -2.21 4.83
N GLN A 50 15.00 -3.10 3.89
CA GLN A 50 14.31 -2.72 2.67
C GLN A 50 12.89 -2.20 2.97
N LEU A 51 12.16 -2.87 3.88
CA LEU A 51 10.84 -2.40 4.34
C LEU A 51 10.93 -1.00 4.96
N SER A 52 11.92 -0.78 5.84
CA SER A 52 12.14 0.54 6.46
C SER A 52 12.39 1.64 5.43
N ARG A 53 13.12 1.35 4.35
CA ARG A 53 13.36 2.32 3.26
C ARG A 53 12.08 2.62 2.47
N ILE A 54 11.26 1.60 2.21
CA ILE A 54 9.99 1.77 1.51
C ILE A 54 9.02 2.61 2.37
N ASP A 55 8.94 2.33 3.67
CA ASP A 55 8.14 3.10 4.62
C ASP A 55 8.57 4.57 4.70
N GLU A 56 9.89 4.81 4.74
CA GLU A 56 10.44 6.17 4.69
C GLU A 56 10.05 6.89 3.40
N ALA A 57 10.19 6.24 2.24
CA ALA A 57 9.81 6.83 0.95
C ALA A 57 8.30 7.15 0.87
N LEU A 58 7.44 6.25 1.36
CA LEU A 58 5.99 6.48 1.46
C LEU A 58 5.66 7.67 2.37
N THR A 59 6.33 7.73 3.52
CA THR A 59 6.17 8.81 4.50
C THR A 59 6.59 10.14 3.92
N LEU A 60 7.75 10.22 3.25
CA LEU A 60 8.25 11.44 2.63
C LEU A 60 7.34 11.88 1.48
N ALA A 61 7.02 11.00 0.53
CA ALA A 61 6.13 11.31 -0.58
C ALA A 61 4.77 11.84 -0.10
N SER A 62 4.21 11.22 0.94
CA SER A 62 2.93 11.64 1.50
C SER A 62 3.03 12.99 2.22
N ARG A 63 4.10 13.23 2.98
CA ARG A 63 4.29 14.51 3.70
C ARG A 63 4.56 15.68 2.76
N GLU A 64 5.44 15.49 1.79
CA GLU A 64 5.86 16.52 0.83
C GLU A 64 4.67 16.97 -0.02
N THR A 65 3.92 16.01 -0.54
CA THR A 65 2.79 16.30 -1.42
C THR A 65 1.52 16.63 -0.65
N GLY A 66 1.32 16.05 0.53
CA GLY A 66 0.03 16.05 1.23
C GLY A 66 -0.99 15.07 0.64
N LEU A 67 -0.60 14.18 -0.28
CA LEU A 67 -1.40 13.06 -0.78
C LEU A 67 -1.13 11.79 0.05
N ARG A 68 -2.00 10.79 -0.03
CA ARG A 68 -1.81 9.52 0.68
C ARG A 68 -1.21 8.47 -0.26
N PHE A 69 0.08 8.23 -0.16
CA PHE A 69 0.73 7.18 -0.95
C PHE A 69 0.54 5.81 -0.30
N SER A 70 0.26 4.80 -1.12
CA SER A 70 0.15 3.41 -0.69
C SER A 70 0.74 2.49 -1.76
N VAL A 71 1.33 1.38 -1.32
CA VAL A 71 1.87 0.34 -2.20
C VAL A 71 1.16 -0.97 -1.91
N TYR A 72 0.71 -1.64 -2.97
CA TYR A 72 0.23 -3.01 -2.92
C TYR A 72 1.19 -3.91 -3.69
N LEU A 73 1.58 -5.03 -3.08
CA LEU A 73 2.42 -6.05 -3.71
C LEU A 73 1.72 -7.40 -3.61
N GLY A 74 1.39 -7.95 -4.77
CA GLY A 74 0.66 -9.21 -4.84
C GLY A 74 0.07 -9.42 -6.23
N GLU A 75 -0.61 -10.55 -6.39
CA GLU A 75 -1.29 -10.89 -7.64
C GLU A 75 -2.47 -9.94 -7.91
N LEU A 76 -2.56 -9.47 -9.14
CA LEU A 76 -3.65 -8.62 -9.62
C LEU A 76 -4.67 -9.38 -10.47
N GLY A 77 -4.39 -10.65 -10.79
CA GLY A 77 -5.29 -11.52 -11.55
C GLY A 77 -5.39 -11.13 -13.04
N ASP A 78 -6.46 -11.59 -13.68
CA ASP A 78 -6.69 -11.43 -15.12
C ASP A 78 -7.24 -10.04 -15.50
N GLU A 79 -7.77 -9.30 -14.53
CA GLU A 79 -8.29 -7.92 -14.70
C GLU A 79 -7.53 -6.93 -13.78
N PRO A 80 -6.25 -6.65 -14.07
CA PRO A 80 -5.37 -5.94 -13.13
C PRO A 80 -5.83 -4.52 -12.80
N THR A 81 -6.31 -3.80 -13.81
CA THR A 81 -6.80 -2.43 -13.65
C THR A 81 -8.05 -2.39 -12.77
N ALA A 82 -8.97 -3.34 -12.95
CA ALA A 82 -10.18 -3.44 -12.10
C ALA A 82 -9.77 -3.78 -10.65
N ARG A 83 -8.89 -4.76 -10.47
CA ARG A 83 -8.38 -5.16 -9.16
C ARG A 83 -7.64 -4.03 -8.44
N ALA A 84 -6.78 -3.29 -9.14
CA ALA A 84 -6.10 -2.13 -8.58
C ALA A 84 -7.10 -1.03 -8.18
N GLY A 85 -8.16 -0.82 -8.97
CA GLY A 85 -9.26 0.09 -8.64
C GLY A 85 -10.00 -0.31 -7.36
N GLU A 86 -10.34 -1.59 -7.20
CA GLU A 86 -10.96 -2.11 -5.96
C GLU A 86 -10.07 -1.90 -4.73
N LEU A 87 -8.77 -2.18 -4.87
CA LEU A 87 -7.79 -1.98 -3.80
C LEU A 87 -7.69 -0.50 -3.41
N HIS A 88 -7.67 0.40 -4.40
CA HIS A 88 -7.65 1.85 -4.17
C HIS A 88 -8.92 2.34 -3.47
N ALA A 89 -10.09 1.83 -3.87
CA ALA A 89 -11.37 2.21 -3.29
C ALA A 89 -11.50 1.86 -1.79
N ARG A 90 -10.73 0.87 -1.32
CA ARG A 90 -10.67 0.48 0.10
C ARG A 90 -9.79 1.36 0.96
N LEU A 91 -8.99 2.25 0.37
CA LEU A 91 -8.12 3.16 1.10
C LEU A 91 -8.93 4.28 1.77
N GLU A 92 -8.58 4.60 3.01
CA GLU A 92 -9.14 5.76 3.69
C GLU A 92 -8.75 7.05 2.96
N GLY A 93 -9.73 7.89 2.64
CA GLY A 93 -9.49 9.13 1.89
C GLY A 93 -9.06 8.85 0.45
N SER A 94 -9.69 7.86 -0.20
CA SER A 94 -9.36 7.43 -1.57
C SER A 94 -9.31 8.58 -2.60
N GLY A 95 -10.05 9.67 -2.40
CA GLY A 95 -9.96 10.89 -3.22
C GLY A 95 -8.56 11.51 -3.26
N GLU A 96 -7.85 11.52 -2.14
CA GLU A 96 -6.48 12.06 -1.97
C GLU A 96 -5.40 10.97 -2.15
N ALA A 97 -5.80 9.71 -2.34
CA ALA A 97 -4.88 8.57 -2.34
C ALA A 97 -4.27 8.30 -3.71
N VAL A 98 -3.01 7.86 -3.68
CA VAL A 98 -2.25 7.34 -4.82
C VAL A 98 -1.83 5.92 -4.48
N LEU A 99 -2.39 4.93 -5.18
CA LEU A 99 -2.02 3.53 -5.03
C LEU A 99 -1.06 3.13 -6.13
N VAL A 100 0.09 2.58 -5.74
CA VAL A 100 1.02 1.87 -6.64
C VAL A 100 0.80 0.36 -6.42
N ALA A 101 0.13 -0.30 -7.35
CA ALA A 101 -0.14 -1.72 -7.29
C ALA A 101 0.83 -2.48 -8.22
N VAL A 102 1.59 -3.41 -7.65
CA VAL A 102 2.65 -4.14 -8.36
C VAL A 102 2.43 -5.64 -8.20
N SER A 103 2.43 -6.34 -9.33
CA SER A 103 2.49 -7.79 -9.40
C SER A 103 3.80 -8.21 -10.04
N PRO A 104 4.85 -8.54 -9.25
CA PRO A 104 6.15 -8.93 -9.79
C PRO A 104 6.06 -10.20 -10.64
N GLY A 105 5.26 -11.18 -10.21
CA GLY A 105 5.05 -12.44 -10.93
C GLY A 105 4.39 -12.26 -12.29
N GLN A 106 3.37 -11.38 -12.37
CA GLN A 106 2.69 -11.08 -13.63
C GLN A 106 3.39 -9.98 -14.44
N ARG A 107 4.41 -9.31 -13.87
CA ARG A 107 5.12 -8.15 -14.43
C ARG A 107 4.21 -6.98 -14.74
N ILE A 108 3.27 -6.71 -13.84
CA ILE A 108 2.26 -5.65 -13.98
C ILE A 108 2.50 -4.57 -12.94
N VAL A 109 2.37 -3.32 -13.37
CA VAL A 109 2.45 -2.12 -12.51
C VAL A 109 1.28 -1.22 -12.87
N GLU A 110 0.44 -0.93 -11.89
CA GLU A 110 -0.72 -0.05 -12.01
C GLU A 110 -0.56 1.11 -11.03
N VAL A 111 -0.86 2.33 -11.47
CA VAL A 111 -0.90 3.52 -10.60
C VAL A 111 -2.30 4.11 -10.65
N ILE A 112 -3.03 4.00 -9.54
CA ILE A 112 -4.38 4.51 -9.41
C ILE A 112 -4.35 5.79 -8.58
N THR A 113 -4.77 6.88 -9.20
CA THR A 113 -4.83 8.20 -8.58
C THR A 113 -6.28 8.57 -8.29
N GLY A 114 -6.57 8.92 -7.04
CA GLY A 114 -7.87 9.42 -6.60
C GLY A 114 -8.29 10.72 -7.28
N ALA A 115 -9.58 11.05 -7.21
CA ALA A 115 -10.13 12.20 -7.94
C ALA A 115 -9.45 13.54 -7.60
N GLU A 116 -9.14 13.78 -6.33
CA GLU A 116 -8.47 15.00 -5.87
C GLU A 116 -6.97 14.96 -6.16
N ALA A 117 -6.35 13.79 -5.92
CA ALA A 117 -4.95 13.56 -6.25
C ALA A 117 -4.66 13.76 -7.75
N ARG A 118 -5.60 13.39 -8.64
CA ARG A 118 -5.47 13.43 -10.10
C ARG A 118 -5.33 14.85 -10.66
N VAL A 119 -5.86 15.85 -9.95
CA VAL A 119 -5.65 17.27 -10.29
C VAL A 119 -4.17 17.65 -10.25
N ARG A 120 -3.40 17.00 -9.37
CA ARG A 120 -1.98 17.26 -9.15
C ARG A 120 -1.07 16.24 -9.81
N LEU A 121 -1.53 14.99 -9.89
CA LEU A 121 -0.81 13.88 -10.48
C LEU A 121 -1.62 13.29 -11.65
N PRO A 122 -1.63 13.95 -12.82
CA PRO A 122 -2.34 13.44 -13.99
C PRO A 122 -1.62 12.22 -14.58
N ASP A 123 -2.34 11.41 -15.38
CA ASP A 123 -1.83 10.14 -15.93
C ASP A 123 -0.50 10.28 -16.67
N ARG A 124 -0.28 11.41 -17.34
CA ARG A 124 0.99 11.68 -18.03
C ARG A 124 2.18 11.71 -17.06
N GLY A 125 2.01 12.27 -15.86
CA GLY A 125 3.04 12.29 -14.82
C GLY A 125 3.26 10.89 -14.24
N ALA A 126 2.18 10.16 -13.96
CA ALA A 126 2.25 8.79 -13.46
C ALA A 126 2.93 7.83 -14.44
N LYS A 127 2.69 7.99 -15.75
CA LYS A 127 3.26 7.13 -16.80
C LYS A 127 4.78 7.08 -16.79
N LEU A 128 5.45 8.20 -16.52
CA LEU A 128 6.92 8.23 -16.43
C LEU A 128 7.44 7.40 -15.26
N ALA A 129 6.80 7.51 -14.09
CA ALA A 129 7.16 6.72 -12.92
C ALA A 129 6.92 5.21 -13.16
N VAL A 130 5.80 4.85 -13.80
CA VAL A 130 5.52 3.46 -14.20
C VAL A 130 6.61 2.91 -15.12
N MET A 131 7.03 3.67 -16.13
CA MET A 131 8.09 3.24 -17.04
C MET A 131 9.42 3.02 -16.31
N SER A 132 9.78 3.91 -15.37
CA SER A 132 10.99 3.77 -14.55
C SER A 132 10.92 2.52 -13.67
N MET A 133 9.81 2.32 -12.97
CA MET A 133 9.57 1.14 -12.14
C MET A 133 9.71 -0.15 -12.96
N VAL A 134 9.04 -0.23 -14.11
CA VAL A 134 9.11 -1.40 -15.00
C VAL A 134 10.54 -1.68 -15.47
N ALA A 135 11.34 -0.64 -15.73
CA ALA A 135 12.75 -0.82 -16.10
C ALA A 135 13.56 -1.45 -14.96
N SER A 136 13.48 -0.89 -13.74
CA SER A 136 14.17 -1.45 -12.56
C SER A 136 13.71 -2.87 -12.23
N PHE A 137 12.42 -3.16 -12.35
CA PHE A 137 11.88 -4.49 -12.05
C PHE A 137 12.37 -5.55 -13.04
N ARG A 138 12.61 -5.19 -14.30
CA ARG A 138 13.22 -6.09 -15.30
C ARG A 138 14.66 -6.45 -14.96
N GLU A 139 15.36 -5.58 -14.23
CA GLU A 139 16.73 -5.80 -13.75
C GLU A 139 16.76 -6.54 -12.40
N GLY A 140 15.59 -6.88 -11.84
CA GLY A 140 15.48 -7.55 -10.54
C GLY A 140 15.54 -6.60 -9.34
N ASP A 141 15.56 -5.28 -9.57
CA ASP A 141 15.60 -4.28 -8.51
C ASP A 141 14.18 -3.77 -8.14
N LEU A 142 13.44 -4.61 -7.40
CA LEU A 142 12.11 -4.27 -6.92
C LEU A 142 12.12 -3.08 -5.95
N VAL A 143 13.11 -3.03 -5.05
CA VAL A 143 13.18 -1.97 -4.03
C VAL A 143 13.56 -0.64 -4.68
N GLY A 144 14.64 -0.60 -5.46
CA GLY A 144 15.05 0.63 -6.13
C GLY A 144 14.02 1.14 -7.13
N GLY A 145 13.31 0.23 -7.82
CA GLY A 145 12.17 0.59 -8.65
C GLY A 145 11.06 1.28 -7.85
N LEU A 146 10.64 0.70 -6.71
CA LEU A 146 9.62 1.33 -5.86
C LEU A 146 10.07 2.69 -5.31
N LEU A 147 11.30 2.79 -4.80
CA LEU A 147 11.83 4.04 -4.24
C LEU A 147 11.91 5.16 -5.29
N SER A 148 12.42 4.84 -6.49
CA SER A 148 12.51 5.80 -7.59
C SER A 148 11.12 6.19 -8.10
N GLY A 149 10.21 5.22 -8.26
CA GLY A 149 8.84 5.45 -8.67
C GLY A 149 8.08 6.37 -7.72
N LEU A 150 8.13 6.09 -6.42
CA LEU A 150 7.48 6.93 -5.39
C LEU A 150 8.01 8.36 -5.43
N ARG A 151 9.33 8.53 -5.52
CA ARG A 151 9.96 9.85 -5.65
C ARG A 151 9.49 10.59 -6.89
N MET A 152 9.49 9.93 -8.06
CA MET A 152 9.01 10.54 -9.30
C MET A 152 7.54 10.95 -9.20
N LEU A 153 6.68 10.11 -8.62
CA LEU A 153 5.27 10.46 -8.40
C LEU A 153 5.12 11.66 -7.47
N ALA A 154 5.92 11.74 -6.41
CA ALA A 154 5.93 12.88 -5.49
C ALA A 154 6.38 14.18 -6.19
N ASP A 155 7.47 14.11 -6.97
CA ASP A 155 7.98 15.23 -7.77
C ASP A 155 6.91 15.74 -8.76
N GLN A 156 6.18 14.84 -9.41
CA GLN A 156 5.09 15.20 -10.33
C GLN A 156 3.89 15.83 -9.60
N ALA A 157 3.53 15.32 -8.41
CA ALA A 157 2.42 15.86 -7.62
C ALA A 157 2.72 17.24 -7.00
N GLY A 158 4.01 17.57 -6.84
CA GLY A 158 4.50 18.81 -6.25
C GLY A 158 4.20 18.94 -4.76
N GLY A 159 4.66 20.04 -4.14
CA GLY A 159 4.49 20.27 -2.70
C GLY A 159 3.05 20.59 -2.26
N ARG A 160 2.73 20.31 -0.99
CA ARG A 160 1.44 20.62 -0.36
C ARG A 160 1.10 22.11 -0.55
N ARG A 161 -0.03 22.41 -1.22
CA ARG A 161 -0.49 23.80 -1.34
C ARG A 161 -0.76 24.35 0.05
N ARG A 162 -0.11 25.46 0.42
CA ARG A 162 -0.46 26.22 1.62
C ARG A 162 -1.80 26.91 1.34
N THR A 163 -2.88 26.41 1.92
CA THR A 163 -4.13 27.16 2.02
C THR A 163 -3.92 28.26 3.07
N HIS A 164 -3.94 29.52 2.63
CA HIS A 164 -3.98 30.70 3.48
C HIS A 164 -5.41 30.94 3.99
#